data_AF-A0A8T2UXT2-F1
#
_entry.id   AF-A0A8T2UXT2-F1
#
_cell.length_a   1.000
_cell.length_b   1.000
_cell.length_c   1.000
_cell.angle_alpha   90.00
_cell.angle_beta   90.00
_cell.angle_gamma   90.00
#
_symmetry.space_group_name_H-M   'P 1'
#
loop_
_entity.id
_entity.type
_entity.pdbx_description
1 polymer ?
#
loop_
_entity_poly.entity_id
_entity_poly.type
_entity_poly.pdbx_seq_one_letter_code
_entity_poly.pdbx_strand_id
1 'polypeptide(L)'
;MAALAGSSLLTRPEILGQAIASSSSPTSSSSRIVALLGKKKKPAAKAAPKAPANEELAKWYGPSRRIYLPEGLLDRADVPAYLTGEVPGDYGFDPFGLSKKAEDFDKYQAYELIHARWAMLGAAGFVIPEAFNKYGASCGPEAVWFKTGALLLDGGSIEYFGATVPINLAVAVIAEVVLVGGAEYYRASNLQGFDKLHPGGPFDPLGLAKDPDQFALLKVKEIKNGRLAMFSMLGFFLQAYVTGQGPVENLAAHLSDPFGNNLLTVLQGTAE
;
A
#
# COMPACT_ATOMS: atom_id res chain seq x y z
N MET A 1 -64.15 -26.71 -8.06
CA MET A 1 -65.01 -26.18 -9.13
C MET A 1 -64.15 -25.34 -10.06
N ALA A 2 -64.21 -25.62 -11.37
CA ALA A 2 -63.76 -24.81 -12.54
C ALA A 2 -62.30 -24.27 -12.55
N ALA A 3 -61.35 -24.72 -13.39
CA ALA A 3 -61.23 -24.70 -14.87
C ALA A 3 -60.52 -23.44 -15.44
N LEU A 4 -59.53 -23.70 -16.33
CA LEU A 4 -59.00 -22.87 -17.45
C LEU A 4 -58.04 -21.70 -17.07
N ALA A 5 -56.97 -21.35 -17.80
CA ALA A 5 -56.41 -21.75 -19.10
C ALA A 5 -54.93 -21.32 -19.18
N GLY A 6 -54.16 -21.94 -20.09
CA GLY A 6 -52.82 -21.49 -20.50
C GLY A 6 -52.81 -20.79 -21.86
N SER A 7 -51.72 -20.07 -22.17
CA SER A 7 -51.23 -19.69 -23.52
C SER A 7 -49.84 -19.03 -23.34
N SER A 8 -48.72 -19.56 -23.87
CA SER A 8 -48.16 -19.40 -25.23
C SER A 8 -47.77 -17.95 -25.56
N LEU A 9 -46.74 -17.58 -26.34
CA LEU A 9 -45.63 -18.23 -27.06
C LEU A 9 -44.69 -17.10 -27.58
N LEU A 10 -43.45 -17.47 -27.89
CA LEU A 10 -42.40 -16.75 -28.63
C LEU A 10 -42.87 -15.99 -29.90
N THR A 11 -42.28 -14.84 -30.26
CA THR A 11 -41.78 -14.57 -31.65
C THR A 11 -40.85 -13.34 -31.75
N ARG A 12 -39.77 -13.44 -32.55
CA ARG A 12 -38.95 -12.34 -33.14
C ARG A 12 -39.74 -11.61 -34.26
N PRO A 13 -39.22 -10.50 -34.79
CA PRO A 13 -38.93 -10.54 -36.23
C PRO A 13 -37.62 -9.85 -36.65
N GLU A 14 -37.09 -10.30 -37.78
CA GLU A 14 -36.14 -9.62 -38.66
C GLU A 14 -36.78 -9.41 -40.05
N ILE A 15 -36.07 -8.67 -40.93
CA ILE A 15 -36.15 -8.59 -42.42
C ILE A 15 -36.92 -7.34 -42.92
N LEU A 16 -36.22 -6.27 -43.38
CA LEU A 16 -35.72 -5.97 -44.77
C LEU A 16 -36.68 -4.95 -45.43
N GLY A 17 -36.32 -3.90 -46.17
CA GLY A 17 -35.10 -3.35 -46.75
C GLY A 17 -35.53 -2.57 -48.00
N GLN A 18 -34.98 -1.38 -48.28
CA GLN A 18 -34.82 -0.84 -49.64
C GLN A 18 -34.04 0.49 -49.63
N ALA A 19 -33.15 0.63 -50.62
CA ALA A 19 -32.18 1.69 -50.82
C ALA A 19 -32.47 2.41 -52.15
N ILE A 20 -32.24 3.73 -52.27
CA ILE A 20 -31.89 4.43 -53.53
C ILE A 20 -31.02 5.69 -53.28
N ALA A 21 -29.79 5.63 -53.82
CA ALA A 21 -28.96 6.60 -54.58
C ALA A 21 -28.51 8.02 -54.06
N SER A 22 -27.17 8.13 -53.95
CA SER A 22 -26.21 9.12 -54.52
C SER A 22 -26.37 10.65 -54.36
N SER A 23 -25.33 11.33 -53.83
CA SER A 23 -24.32 12.05 -54.64
C SER A 23 -23.34 12.94 -53.82
N SER A 24 -22.10 12.98 -54.32
CA SER A 24 -21.04 14.01 -54.18
C SER A 24 -20.29 14.23 -52.85
N SER A 25 -18.98 13.94 -52.90
CA SER A 25 -17.90 14.58 -52.14
C SER A 25 -17.40 15.84 -52.88
N PRO A 26 -16.61 16.73 -52.23
CA PRO A 26 -15.16 16.67 -52.49
C PRO A 26 -14.22 17.06 -51.31
N THR A 27 -12.97 16.57 -51.45
CA THR A 27 -11.66 17.14 -51.03
C THR A 27 -11.32 17.30 -49.54
N SER A 28 -10.35 16.56 -48.96
CA SER A 28 -8.88 16.48 -49.19
C SER A 28 -8.08 17.58 -48.48
N SER A 29 -7.57 17.26 -47.29
CA SER A 29 -6.40 17.91 -46.68
C SER A 29 -5.48 16.84 -46.11
N SER A 30 -4.44 16.48 -46.87
CA SER A 30 -3.43 15.50 -46.53
C SER A 30 -2.37 16.12 -45.63
N SER A 31 -2.04 15.47 -44.51
CA SER A 31 -0.72 15.63 -43.89
C SER A 31 -0.19 14.24 -43.53
N ARG A 32 0.77 13.78 -44.35
CA ARG A 32 1.55 12.57 -44.11
C ARG A 32 2.63 12.91 -43.09
N ILE A 33 2.57 12.30 -41.90
CA ILE A 33 3.76 12.15 -41.06
C ILE A 33 4.41 10.82 -41.43
N VAL A 34 5.64 10.93 -41.90
CA VAL A 34 6.48 9.84 -42.41
C VAL A 34 6.91 8.95 -41.24
N ALA A 35 6.51 7.68 -41.28
CA ALA A 35 7.05 6.64 -40.40
C ALA A 35 8.49 6.31 -40.81
N LEU A 36 9.45 6.81 -40.04
CA LEU A 36 10.88 6.56 -40.20
C LEU A 36 11.46 6.20 -38.82
N LEU A 37 11.31 4.95 -38.39
CA LEU A 37 12.26 4.33 -37.46
C LEU A 37 12.07 2.80 -37.46
N GLY A 38 13.07 2.11 -38.00
CA GLY A 38 13.09 0.66 -38.15
C GLY A 38 13.12 -0.08 -36.81
N LYS A 39 12.56 -1.30 -36.83
CA LYS A 39 12.68 -2.31 -35.77
C LYS A 39 14.16 -2.61 -35.50
N LYS A 40 14.74 -1.94 -34.49
CA LYS A 40 15.95 -2.40 -33.80
C LYS A 40 15.52 -3.20 -32.58
N LYS A 41 15.84 -4.50 -32.58
CA LYS A 41 15.64 -5.41 -31.45
C LYS A 41 16.42 -4.85 -30.25
N LYS A 42 15.70 -4.35 -29.24
CA LYS A 42 16.28 -3.87 -27.98
C LYS A 42 17.02 -5.05 -27.32
N PRO A 43 18.32 -4.96 -26.99
CA PRO A 43 18.97 -6.02 -26.25
C PRO A 43 18.28 -6.12 -24.88
N ALA A 44 17.94 -7.34 -24.48
CA ALA A 44 17.37 -7.60 -23.16
C ALA A 44 18.29 -6.99 -22.10
N ALA A 45 17.71 -6.20 -21.20
CA ALA A 45 18.41 -5.73 -20.02
C ALA A 45 18.94 -6.96 -19.28
N LYS A 46 20.27 -7.09 -19.19
CA LYS A 46 20.93 -8.13 -18.40
C LYS A 46 20.50 -7.89 -16.95
N ALA A 47 19.68 -8.79 -16.41
CA ALA A 47 19.40 -8.80 -14.98
C ALA A 47 20.73 -8.89 -14.22
N ALA A 48 20.91 -8.03 -13.23
CA ALA A 48 22.05 -8.11 -12.32
C ALA A 48 22.15 -9.53 -11.74
N PRO A 49 23.37 -10.08 -11.53
CA PRO A 49 23.52 -11.41 -10.99
C PRO A 49 22.90 -11.42 -9.59
N LYS A 50 21.81 -12.16 -9.42
CA LYS A 50 21.25 -12.43 -8.09
C LYS A 50 22.31 -13.23 -7.34
N ALA A 51 22.77 -12.70 -6.20
CA ALA A 51 23.48 -13.51 -5.23
C ALA A 51 22.65 -14.79 -4.97
N PRO A 52 23.28 -15.96 -4.78
CA PRO A 52 22.54 -17.17 -4.48
C PRO A 52 21.66 -16.89 -3.26
N ALA A 53 20.36 -17.15 -3.37
CA ALA A 53 19.35 -16.79 -2.36
C ALA A 53 19.77 -17.21 -0.94
N ASN A 54 20.54 -18.30 -0.85
CA ASN A 54 21.09 -18.86 0.37
C ASN A 54 22.05 -17.92 1.14
N GLU A 55 22.91 -17.16 0.45
CA GLU A 55 23.84 -16.22 1.11
C GLU A 55 23.11 -14.99 1.66
N GLU A 56 22.09 -14.51 0.95
CA GLU A 56 21.23 -13.43 1.45
C GLU A 56 20.36 -13.90 2.62
N LEU A 57 19.83 -15.12 2.54
CA LEU A 57 19.00 -15.72 3.59
C LEU A 57 19.78 -15.89 4.90
N ALA A 58 21.04 -16.33 4.82
CA ALA A 58 21.93 -16.50 5.97
C ALA A 58 22.19 -15.21 6.76
N LYS A 59 21.99 -14.03 6.15
CA LYS A 59 22.09 -12.74 6.85
C LYS A 59 20.89 -12.48 7.75
N TRP A 60 19.73 -13.06 7.44
CA TRP A 60 18.47 -12.74 8.10
C TRP A 60 17.98 -13.86 9.02
N TYR A 61 18.42 -15.09 8.79
CA TYR A 61 17.97 -16.26 9.54
C TYR A 61 19.12 -16.96 10.27
N GLY A 62 18.76 -17.68 11.33
CA GLY A 62 19.67 -18.49 12.14
C GLY A 62 20.54 -17.71 13.13
N PRO A 63 21.54 -18.38 13.75
CA PRO A 63 22.35 -17.79 14.81
C PRO A 63 23.23 -16.63 14.36
N SER A 64 23.67 -16.64 13.09
CA SER A 64 24.54 -15.63 12.47
C SER A 64 23.78 -14.44 11.87
N ARG A 65 22.46 -14.33 12.10
CA ARG A 65 21.64 -13.24 11.57
C ARG A 65 22.11 -11.86 12.02
N ARG A 66 21.63 -10.81 11.35
CA ARG A 66 21.81 -9.42 11.79
C ARG A 66 21.16 -9.19 13.16
N ILE A 67 21.82 -8.43 14.02
CA ILE A 67 21.34 -8.03 15.35
C ILE A 67 21.24 -6.50 15.40
N TYR A 68 20.38 -5.97 16.28
CA TYR A 68 20.12 -4.53 16.40
C TYR A 68 21.33 -3.73 16.90
N LEU A 69 22.25 -4.36 17.64
CA LEU A 69 23.56 -3.83 18.01
C LEU A 69 24.69 -4.55 17.27
N PRO A 70 25.78 -3.84 16.94
CA PRO A 70 26.95 -4.43 16.30
C PRO A 70 27.73 -5.34 17.27
N GLU A 71 28.59 -6.17 16.68
CA GLU A 71 29.54 -6.99 17.45
C GLU A 71 30.44 -6.10 18.32
N GLY A 72 30.66 -6.53 19.57
CA GLY A 72 31.38 -5.78 20.59
C GLY A 72 30.50 -4.93 21.52
N LEU A 73 29.24 -4.66 21.15
CA LEU A 73 28.26 -4.02 22.06
C LEU A 73 27.27 -5.02 22.66
N LEU A 74 26.98 -6.11 21.94
CA LEU A 74 26.09 -7.17 22.41
C LEU A 74 26.67 -8.52 22.02
N ASP A 75 26.92 -9.36 23.02
CA ASP A 75 27.33 -10.73 22.77
C ASP A 75 26.13 -11.59 22.38
N ARG A 76 26.35 -12.56 21.50
CA ARG A 76 25.30 -13.48 21.03
C ARG A 76 24.67 -14.29 22.17
N ALA A 77 25.39 -14.47 23.27
CA ALA A 77 24.91 -15.14 24.48
C ALA A 77 23.89 -14.30 25.26
N ASP A 78 23.90 -12.97 25.11
CA ASP A 78 22.99 -12.06 25.78
C ASP A 78 21.66 -11.90 25.03
N VAL A 79 21.59 -12.42 23.80
CA VAL A 79 20.34 -12.45 23.03
C VAL A 79 19.35 -13.39 23.71
N PRO A 80 18.09 -12.98 23.94
CA PRO A 80 17.10 -13.85 24.56
C PRO A 80 16.94 -15.18 23.83
N ALA A 81 16.97 -16.30 24.57
CA ALA A 81 17.04 -17.65 24.00
C ALA A 81 15.83 -18.02 23.12
N TYR A 82 14.68 -17.36 23.31
CA TYR A 82 13.47 -17.56 22.50
C TYR A 82 13.53 -16.82 21.15
N LEU A 83 14.50 -15.91 20.94
CA LEU A 83 14.76 -15.23 19.67
C LEU A 83 15.85 -15.99 18.89
N THR A 84 15.43 -17.06 18.23
CA THR A 84 16.34 -18.05 17.60
C THR A 84 16.82 -17.65 16.21
N GLY A 85 16.19 -16.68 15.56
CA GLY A 85 16.45 -16.33 14.17
C GLY A 85 15.63 -17.12 13.15
N GLU A 86 14.59 -17.84 13.57
CA GLU A 86 13.67 -18.54 12.66
C GLU A 86 12.60 -17.60 12.07
N VAL A 87 12.33 -16.49 12.76
CA VAL A 87 11.28 -15.53 12.41
C VAL A 87 11.83 -14.45 11.48
N PRO A 88 11.12 -14.09 10.40
CA PRO A 88 11.55 -13.02 9.51
C PRO A 88 11.71 -11.70 10.27
N GLY A 89 12.88 -11.06 10.13
CA GLY A 89 13.16 -9.78 10.79
C GLY A 89 13.50 -9.90 12.27
N ASP A 90 13.88 -11.07 12.76
CA ASP A 90 14.44 -11.23 14.10
C ASP A 90 15.83 -10.57 14.19
N TYR A 91 15.95 -9.50 14.99
CA TYR A 91 17.21 -8.83 15.30
C TYR A 91 17.66 -9.03 16.76
N GLY A 92 17.00 -9.92 17.53
CA GLY A 92 17.26 -10.10 18.95
C GLY A 92 16.80 -8.94 19.84
N PHE A 93 15.87 -8.12 19.35
CA PHE A 93 15.38 -6.93 20.05
C PHE A 93 14.13 -7.25 20.89
N ASP A 94 14.31 -7.51 22.18
CA ASP A 94 13.23 -7.51 23.18
C ASP A 94 13.77 -7.02 24.53
N PRO A 95 14.04 -5.71 24.68
CA PRO A 95 14.63 -5.17 25.91
C PRO A 95 13.69 -5.26 27.13
N PHE A 96 12.38 -5.34 26.89
CA PHE A 96 11.37 -5.41 27.95
C PHE A 96 10.91 -6.86 28.25
N GLY A 97 11.32 -7.82 27.43
CA GLY A 97 11.00 -9.24 27.61
C GLY A 97 9.52 -9.54 27.53
N LEU A 98 8.78 -8.84 26.65
CA LEU A 98 7.33 -8.99 26.51
C LEU A 98 6.95 -10.33 25.87
N SER A 99 7.84 -10.92 25.08
CA SER A 99 7.55 -12.07 24.21
C SER A 99 8.11 -13.41 24.71
N LYS A 100 8.40 -13.52 26.01
CA LYS A 100 9.02 -14.72 26.62
C LYS A 100 8.19 -16.00 26.48
N LYS A 101 6.86 -15.89 26.47
CA LYS A 101 5.96 -17.05 26.32
C LYS A 101 5.67 -17.27 24.85
N ALA A 102 5.73 -18.51 24.39
CA ALA A 102 5.50 -18.84 22.97
C ALA A 102 4.14 -18.34 22.44
N GLU A 103 3.07 -18.48 23.23
CA GLU A 103 1.74 -17.99 22.84
C GLU A 103 1.69 -16.46 22.69
N ASP A 104 2.36 -15.74 23.58
CA ASP A 104 2.46 -14.29 23.51
C ASP A 104 3.34 -13.86 22.33
N PHE A 105 4.41 -14.62 22.05
CA PHE A 105 5.31 -14.38 20.93
C PHE A 105 4.56 -14.40 19.59
N ASP A 106 3.81 -15.48 19.31
CA ASP A 106 3.05 -15.62 18.07
C ASP A 106 1.99 -14.52 17.93
N LYS A 107 1.37 -14.15 19.04
CA LYS A 107 0.37 -13.08 19.11
C LYS A 107 0.99 -11.71 18.84
N TYR A 108 2.15 -11.40 19.42
CA TYR A 108 2.84 -10.14 19.16
C TYR A 108 3.40 -10.07 17.74
N GLN A 109 3.87 -11.19 17.20
CA GLN A 109 4.26 -11.27 15.79
C GLN A 109 3.07 -10.96 14.87
N ALA A 110 1.89 -11.51 15.17
CA ALA A 110 0.67 -11.23 14.43
C ALA A 110 0.28 -9.74 14.52
N TYR A 111 0.34 -9.15 15.72
CA TYR A 111 0.09 -7.73 15.89
C TYR A 111 1.08 -6.88 15.11
N GLU A 112 2.36 -7.20 15.18
CA GLU A 112 3.39 -6.47 14.45
C GLU A 112 3.13 -6.48 12.94
N LEU A 113 2.86 -7.65 12.37
CA LEU A 113 2.62 -7.79 10.93
C LEU A 113 1.36 -7.04 10.48
N ILE A 114 0.27 -7.11 11.24
CA ILE A 114 -0.98 -6.41 10.89
C ILE A 114 -0.80 -4.90 11.01
N HIS A 115 -0.21 -4.39 12.10
CA HIS A 115 0.08 -2.97 12.24
C HIS A 115 1.06 -2.47 11.16
N ALA A 116 2.07 -3.27 10.81
CA ALA A 116 3.00 -3.00 9.72
C ALA A 116 2.27 -2.81 8.38
N ARG A 117 1.35 -3.72 8.02
CA ARG A 117 0.58 -3.64 6.77
C ARG A 117 -0.32 -2.41 6.74
N TRP A 118 -1.04 -2.14 7.83
CA TRP A 118 -1.86 -0.93 7.94
C TRP A 118 -1.02 0.35 7.90
N ALA A 119 0.15 0.36 8.54
CA ALA A 119 1.05 1.49 8.52
C ALA A 119 1.64 1.74 7.12
N MET A 120 1.95 0.69 6.34
CA MET A 120 2.39 0.86 4.95
C MET A 120 1.31 1.53 4.09
N LEU A 121 0.05 1.09 4.24
CA LEU A 121 -1.09 1.71 3.55
C LEU A 121 -1.33 3.15 4.02
N GLY A 122 -1.28 3.37 5.34
CA GLY A 122 -1.45 4.69 5.95
C GLY A 122 -0.36 5.68 5.52
N ALA A 123 0.91 5.28 5.56
CA ALA A 123 2.03 6.12 5.17
C ALA A 123 1.94 6.53 3.70
N ALA A 124 1.62 5.59 2.80
CA ALA A 124 1.37 5.89 1.40
C ALA A 124 0.15 6.82 1.23
N GLY A 125 -0.95 6.54 1.93
CA GLY A 125 -2.18 7.33 1.88
C GLY A 125 -2.06 8.75 2.46
N PHE A 126 -1.09 8.99 3.35
CA PHE A 126 -0.84 10.32 3.92
C PHE A 126 0.07 11.15 3.00
N VAL A 127 1.12 10.53 2.46
CA VAL A 127 2.14 11.23 1.67
C VAL A 127 1.68 11.49 0.23
N ILE A 128 1.04 10.51 -0.41
CA ILE A 128 0.74 10.58 -1.85
C ILE A 128 -0.27 11.70 -2.20
N PRO A 129 -1.41 11.84 -1.51
CA PRO A 129 -2.37 12.91 -1.82
C PRO A 129 -1.78 14.30 -1.56
N GLU A 130 -1.03 14.48 -0.47
CA GLU A 130 -0.37 15.74 -0.14
C GLU A 130 0.68 16.11 -1.21
N ALA A 131 1.48 15.13 -1.66
CA ALA A 131 2.45 15.32 -2.73
C ALA A 131 1.78 15.71 -4.04
N PHE A 132 0.71 15.02 -4.43
CA PHE A 132 -0.02 15.36 -5.64
C PHE A 132 -0.65 16.75 -5.58
N ASN A 133 -1.20 17.14 -4.43
CA ASN A 133 -1.75 18.48 -4.22
C ASN A 133 -0.67 19.57 -4.36
N LYS A 134 0.52 19.33 -3.81
CA LYS A 134 1.66 20.26 -3.91
C LYS A 134 2.16 20.42 -5.36
N TYR A 135 2.15 19.35 -6.15
CA TYR A 135 2.67 19.34 -7.53
C TYR A 135 1.59 19.47 -8.62
N GLY A 136 0.39 19.93 -8.27
CA GLY A 136 -0.61 20.43 -9.22
C GLY A 136 -1.71 19.47 -9.64
N ALA A 137 -1.83 18.29 -9.01
CA ALA A 137 -3.02 17.45 -9.13
C ALA A 137 -4.04 17.82 -8.03
N SER A 138 -5.29 18.07 -8.41
CA SER A 138 -6.36 18.40 -7.44
C SER A 138 -6.76 17.12 -6.68
N CYS A 139 -6.24 16.98 -5.46
CA CYS A 139 -6.62 15.94 -4.51
C CYS A 139 -7.54 16.50 -3.41
N GLY A 140 -8.15 17.65 -3.67
CA GLY A 140 -9.03 18.38 -2.77
C GLY A 140 -8.42 19.67 -2.22
N PRO A 141 -9.25 20.55 -1.65
CA PRO A 141 -8.83 21.88 -1.18
C PRO A 141 -7.76 21.82 -0.07
N GLU A 142 -7.74 20.75 0.73
CA GLU A 142 -6.69 20.48 1.72
C GLU A 142 -6.41 18.97 1.81
N ALA A 143 -5.59 18.43 0.90
CA ALA A 143 -5.18 17.02 0.91
C ALA A 143 -4.17 16.68 2.03
N VAL A 144 -4.45 17.15 3.25
CA VAL A 144 -3.61 16.95 4.44
C VAL A 144 -4.32 15.96 5.35
N TRP A 145 -3.68 14.83 5.61
CA TRP A 145 -4.30 13.65 6.23
C TRP A 145 -5.08 13.92 7.52
N PHE A 146 -4.60 14.84 8.38
CA PHE A 146 -5.24 15.15 9.66
C PHE A 146 -6.40 16.17 9.54
N LYS A 147 -6.58 16.82 8.38
CA LYS A 147 -7.70 17.73 8.11
C LYS A 147 -8.78 17.08 7.24
N THR A 148 -8.44 16.05 6.47
CA THR A 148 -9.34 15.40 5.51
C THR A 148 -10.68 14.95 6.13
N GLY A 149 -10.66 14.46 7.38
CA GLY A 149 -11.89 14.04 8.06
C GLY A 149 -12.89 15.16 8.32
N ALA A 150 -12.41 16.37 8.62
CA ALA A 150 -13.27 17.53 8.87
C ALA A 150 -13.98 18.01 7.58
N LEU A 151 -13.30 17.93 6.43
CA LEU A 151 -13.88 18.32 5.13
C LEU A 151 -15.19 17.60 4.82
N LEU A 152 -15.29 16.31 5.16
CA LEU A 152 -16.48 15.50 4.90
C LEU A 152 -17.59 15.74 5.94
N LEU A 153 -17.24 16.22 7.13
CA LEU A 153 -18.19 16.56 8.20
C LEU A 153 -18.87 17.91 7.93
N ASP A 154 -18.12 18.88 7.40
CA ASP A 154 -18.58 20.24 7.14
C ASP A 154 -19.47 20.37 5.88
N GLY A 155 -19.85 19.24 5.27
CA GLY A 155 -20.64 19.18 4.04
C GLY A 155 -19.84 19.37 2.76
N GLY A 156 -18.50 19.40 2.86
CA GLY A 156 -17.60 19.37 1.71
C GLY A 156 -17.62 18.01 1.00
N SER A 157 -17.02 17.98 -0.19
CA SER A 157 -16.81 16.74 -0.94
C SER A 157 -15.32 16.44 -1.04
N ILE A 158 -14.95 15.16 -1.00
CA ILE A 158 -13.57 14.74 -1.25
C ILE A 158 -13.36 14.71 -2.76
N GLU A 159 -12.32 15.39 -3.23
CA GLU A 159 -11.87 15.27 -4.61
C GLU A 159 -10.76 14.23 -4.71
N TYR A 160 -10.84 13.40 -5.74
CA TYR A 160 -9.83 12.42 -6.06
C TYR A 160 -9.37 12.66 -7.50
N PHE A 161 -8.19 13.27 -7.67
CA PHE A 161 -7.62 13.65 -8.97
C PHE A 161 -8.59 14.46 -9.85
N GLY A 162 -9.22 15.49 -9.29
CA GLY A 162 -10.17 16.36 -9.97
C GLY A 162 -11.57 15.75 -10.19
N ALA A 163 -11.81 14.53 -9.73
CA ALA A 163 -13.15 13.94 -9.69
C ALA A 163 -13.72 13.99 -8.27
N THR A 164 -14.86 14.64 -8.12
CA THR A 164 -15.61 14.63 -6.85
C THR A 164 -16.13 13.22 -6.57
N VAL A 165 -15.75 12.66 -5.43
CA VAL A 165 -16.26 11.36 -4.98
C VAL A 165 -17.68 11.56 -4.46
N PRO A 166 -18.72 10.93 -5.05
CA PRO A 166 -20.12 11.20 -4.72
C PRO A 166 -20.56 10.41 -3.47
N ILE A 167 -19.82 10.52 -2.37
CA ILE A 167 -20.14 9.87 -1.10
C ILE A 167 -20.22 10.92 0.01
N ASN A 168 -21.25 10.80 0.85
CA ASN A 168 -21.33 11.56 2.10
C ASN A 168 -20.74 10.74 3.25
N LEU A 169 -20.59 11.37 4.42
CA LEU A 169 -20.05 10.72 5.61
C LEU A 169 -20.81 9.43 5.98
N ALA A 170 -22.13 9.42 5.89
CA ALA A 170 -22.93 8.23 6.24
C ALA A 170 -22.62 7.03 5.34
N VAL A 171 -22.55 7.25 4.02
CA VAL A 171 -22.20 6.21 3.05
C VAL A 171 -20.76 5.74 3.25
N ALA A 172 -19.82 6.67 3.51
CA ALA A 172 -18.42 6.33 3.78
C ALA A 172 -18.29 5.42 5.00
N VAL A 173 -18.89 5.80 6.13
CA VAL A 173 -18.87 5.01 7.38
C VAL A 173 -19.50 3.63 7.18
N ILE A 174 -20.67 3.55 6.52
CA ILE A 174 -21.32 2.27 6.25
C ILE A 174 -20.45 1.39 5.37
N ALA A 175 -19.87 1.96 4.30
CA ALA A 175 -18.99 1.22 3.39
C ALA A 175 -17.75 0.70 4.14
N GLU A 176 -17.10 1.52 4.96
CA GLU A 176 -15.94 1.12 5.74
C GLU A 176 -16.26 -0.01 6.73
N VAL A 177 -17.32 0.15 7.54
CA VAL A 177 -17.71 -0.85 8.53
C VAL A 177 -18.09 -2.17 7.87
N VAL A 178 -18.88 -2.14 6.79
CA VAL A 178 -19.33 -3.34 6.10
C VAL A 178 -18.18 -4.02 5.36
N LEU A 179 -17.37 -3.28 4.60
CA LEU A 179 -16.32 -3.86 3.76
C LEU A 179 -15.11 -4.28 4.59
N VAL A 180 -14.59 -3.40 5.44
CA VAL A 180 -13.41 -3.71 6.28
C VAL A 180 -13.78 -4.68 7.40
N GLY A 181 -14.91 -4.46 8.07
CA GLY A 181 -15.42 -5.40 9.08
C GLY A 181 -15.76 -6.77 8.48
N GLY A 182 -16.35 -6.80 7.28
CA GLY A 182 -16.58 -8.02 6.52
C GLY A 182 -15.29 -8.74 6.13
N ALA A 183 -14.26 -8.00 5.70
CA ALA A 183 -12.94 -8.55 5.40
C ALA A 183 -12.25 -9.14 6.64
N GLU A 184 -12.32 -8.47 7.78
CA GLU A 184 -11.80 -8.98 9.06
C GLU A 184 -12.56 -10.22 9.53
N TYR A 185 -13.89 -10.24 9.38
CA TYR A 185 -14.69 -11.42 9.66
C TYR A 185 -14.32 -12.60 8.77
N TYR A 186 -14.15 -12.35 7.46
CA TYR A 186 -13.70 -13.37 6.51
C TYR A 186 -12.32 -13.92 6.89
N ARG A 187 -11.39 -13.04 7.26
CA ARG A 187 -10.05 -13.40 7.73
C ARG A 187 -10.10 -14.30 8.97
N ALA A 188 -11.03 -14.03 9.90
CA ALA A 188 -11.18 -14.80 11.13
C ALA A 188 -11.88 -16.16 10.93
N SER A 189 -12.84 -16.26 10.00
CA SER A 189 -13.73 -17.41 9.88
C SER A 189 -13.38 -18.40 8.76
N ASN A 190 -12.88 -17.91 7.62
CA ASN A 190 -12.88 -18.68 6.36
C ASN A 190 -11.50 -19.07 5.83
N LEU A 191 -10.41 -18.62 6.46
CA LEU A 191 -9.03 -18.96 6.06
C LEU A 191 -8.55 -20.32 6.60
N GLN A 192 -9.44 -21.30 6.75
CA GLN A 192 -9.09 -22.62 7.28
C GLN A 192 -8.19 -23.37 6.29
N GLY A 193 -7.00 -23.78 6.74
CA GLY A 193 -6.01 -24.51 5.92
C GLY A 193 -4.92 -23.65 5.28
N PHE A 194 -4.99 -22.32 5.42
CA PHE A 194 -3.92 -21.40 5.01
C PHE A 194 -3.10 -20.90 6.20
N ASP A 195 -1.88 -20.42 5.96
CA ASP A 195 -1.11 -19.69 6.98
C ASP A 195 -1.88 -18.42 7.36
N LYS A 196 -2.21 -18.27 8.64
CA LYS A 196 -3.01 -17.16 9.18
C LYS A 196 -2.39 -15.79 8.90
N LEU A 197 -1.07 -15.70 8.84
CA LEU A 197 -0.32 -14.46 8.63
C LEU A 197 0.00 -14.22 7.16
N HIS A 198 0.25 -15.30 6.41
CA HIS A 198 0.59 -15.24 4.98
C HIS A 198 -0.28 -16.22 4.18
N PRO A 199 -1.56 -15.89 3.94
CA PRO A 199 -2.54 -16.83 3.42
C PRO A 199 -2.23 -17.35 2.01
N GLY A 200 -1.42 -16.64 1.22
CA GLY A 200 -1.02 -17.10 -0.12
C GLY A 200 -2.22 -17.35 -1.05
N GLY A 201 -2.10 -18.33 -1.94
CA GLY A 201 -3.18 -18.76 -2.83
C GLY A 201 -3.68 -17.61 -3.73
N PRO A 202 -4.98 -17.24 -3.70
CA PRO A 202 -5.53 -16.15 -4.50
C PRO A 202 -4.85 -14.79 -4.27
N PHE A 203 -4.20 -14.59 -3.13
CA PHE A 203 -3.50 -13.35 -2.78
C PHE A 203 -2.09 -13.24 -3.40
N ASP A 204 -1.62 -14.28 -4.10
CA ASP A 204 -0.39 -14.24 -4.90
C ASP A 204 -0.68 -14.47 -6.40
N PRO A 205 -1.36 -13.51 -7.07
CA PRO A 205 -1.70 -13.65 -8.49
C PRO A 205 -0.47 -13.67 -9.41
N LEU A 206 0.67 -13.15 -8.93
CA LEU A 206 1.94 -13.10 -9.67
C LEU A 206 2.84 -14.31 -9.40
N GLY A 207 2.48 -15.19 -8.47
CA GLY A 207 3.23 -16.40 -8.14
C GLY A 207 4.62 -16.13 -7.59
N LEU A 208 4.78 -15.07 -6.79
CA LEU A 208 6.05 -14.67 -6.17
C LEU A 208 6.48 -15.60 -5.03
N ALA A 209 5.55 -16.38 -4.46
CA ALA A 209 5.79 -17.27 -3.32
C ALA A 209 6.15 -18.72 -3.69
N LYS A 210 6.43 -19.02 -4.97
CA LYS A 210 6.70 -20.39 -5.44
C LYS A 210 7.98 -21.02 -4.87
N ASP A 211 9.01 -20.20 -4.68
CA ASP A 211 10.29 -20.62 -4.13
C ASP A 211 10.33 -20.26 -2.63
N PRO A 212 10.50 -21.23 -1.72
CA PRO A 212 10.50 -20.98 -0.29
C PRO A 212 11.58 -19.99 0.15
N ASP A 213 12.75 -20.00 -0.49
CA ASP A 213 13.86 -19.12 -0.12
C ASP A 213 13.56 -17.67 -0.54
N GLN A 214 12.99 -17.49 -1.74
CA GLN A 214 12.54 -16.17 -2.18
C GLN A 214 11.39 -15.68 -1.31
N PHE A 215 10.46 -16.55 -0.94
CA PHE A 215 9.33 -16.19 -0.10
C PHE A 215 9.79 -15.74 1.29
N ALA A 216 10.74 -16.45 1.90
CA ALA A 216 11.35 -16.05 3.18
C ALA A 216 12.03 -14.68 3.07
N LEU A 217 12.80 -14.42 2.00
CA LEU A 217 13.40 -13.11 1.76
C LEU A 217 12.36 -12.00 1.55
N LEU A 218 11.25 -12.30 0.87
CA LEU A 218 10.15 -11.35 0.67
C LEU A 218 9.44 -11.03 1.99
N LYS A 219 9.22 -12.02 2.87
CA LYS A 219 8.70 -11.79 4.22
C LYS A 219 9.61 -10.85 5.03
N VAL A 220 10.94 -11.04 4.95
CA VAL A 220 11.90 -10.13 5.61
C VAL A 220 11.79 -8.71 5.04
N LYS A 221 11.63 -8.56 3.72
CA LYS A 221 11.43 -7.23 3.10
C LYS A 221 10.11 -6.61 3.51
N GLU A 222 9.03 -7.39 3.58
CA GLU A 222 7.71 -6.93 4.00
C GLU A 222 7.77 -6.37 5.42
N ILE A 223 8.27 -7.13 6.39
CA ILE A 223 8.32 -6.67 7.79
C ILE A 223 9.27 -5.48 7.98
N LYS A 224 10.37 -5.40 7.22
CA LYS A 224 11.28 -4.26 7.29
C LYS A 224 10.66 -2.97 6.75
N ASN A 225 9.97 -3.03 5.60
CA ASN A 225 9.21 -1.89 5.09
C ASN A 225 8.05 -1.54 6.04
N GLY A 226 7.42 -2.55 6.61
CA GLY A 226 6.40 -2.43 7.64
C GLY A 226 6.85 -1.66 8.88
N ARG A 227 7.99 -2.05 9.47
CA ARG A 227 8.61 -1.35 10.61
C ARG A 227 8.99 0.07 10.28
N LEU A 228 9.58 0.30 9.10
CA LEU A 228 9.89 1.65 8.63
C LEU A 228 8.62 2.49 8.49
N ALA A 229 7.53 1.92 7.98
CA ALA A 229 6.25 2.59 7.86
C ALA A 229 5.63 2.90 9.24
N MET A 230 5.65 1.96 10.19
CA MET A 230 5.18 2.22 11.56
C MET A 230 5.98 3.34 12.23
N PHE A 231 7.31 3.33 12.08
CA PHE A 231 8.17 4.40 12.57
C PHE A 231 7.85 5.75 11.89
N SER A 232 7.63 5.74 10.58
CA SER A 232 7.26 6.94 9.81
C SER A 232 5.90 7.48 10.24
N MET A 233 4.89 6.62 10.46
CA MET A 233 3.57 7.02 10.95
C MET A 233 3.64 7.70 12.32
N LEU A 234 4.45 7.16 13.25
CA LEU A 234 4.72 7.81 14.53
C LEU A 234 5.35 9.20 14.32
N GLY A 235 6.33 9.30 13.43
CA GLY A 235 6.94 10.57 13.03
C GLY A 235 5.91 11.55 12.47
N PHE A 236 5.02 11.09 11.59
CA PHE A 236 3.96 11.90 10.98
C PHE A 236 2.98 12.43 12.02
N PHE A 237 2.57 11.60 12.98
CA PHE A 237 1.69 12.04 14.07
C PHE A 237 2.34 13.13 14.93
N LEU A 238 3.59 12.91 15.36
CA LEU A 238 4.29 13.85 16.23
C LEU A 238 4.62 15.16 15.51
N GLN A 239 5.21 15.09 14.31
CA GLN A 239 5.60 16.29 13.59
C GLN A 239 4.38 17.10 13.13
N ALA A 240 3.28 16.46 12.71
CA ALA A 240 2.08 17.18 12.33
C ALA A 240 1.45 17.90 13.53
N TYR A 241 1.48 17.28 14.71
CA TYR A 241 1.02 17.91 15.94
C TYR A 241 1.85 19.14 16.33
N VAL A 242 3.18 19.06 16.17
CA VAL A 242 4.09 20.17 16.53
C VAL A 242 4.10 21.29 15.48
N THR A 243 4.17 20.94 14.20
CA THR A 243 4.35 21.89 13.09
C THR A 243 3.02 22.42 12.53
N GLY A 244 1.92 21.70 12.73
CA GLY A 244 0.64 21.99 12.08
C GLY A 244 0.63 21.73 10.56
N GLN A 245 1.67 21.07 10.03
CA GLN A 245 1.85 20.80 8.60
C GLN A 245 1.90 19.30 8.32
N GLY A 246 1.58 18.92 7.08
CA GLY A 246 1.72 17.53 6.62
C GLY A 246 3.18 17.13 6.40
N PRO A 247 3.47 15.82 6.26
CA PRO A 247 4.82 15.33 6.01
C PRO A 247 5.48 15.86 4.74
N VAL A 248 4.71 16.11 3.66
CA VAL A 248 5.30 16.61 2.41
C VAL A 248 5.65 18.09 2.52
N GLU A 249 4.82 18.87 3.20
CA GLU A 249 5.13 20.26 3.47
C GLU A 249 6.34 20.42 4.38
N ASN A 250 6.40 19.66 5.48
CA ASN A 250 7.57 19.62 6.35
C ASN A 250 8.85 19.23 5.60
N LEU A 251 8.77 18.26 4.69
CA LEU A 251 9.90 17.86 3.86
C LEU A 251 10.32 19.00 2.92
N ALA A 252 9.37 19.65 2.25
CA ALA A 252 9.67 20.74 1.33
C ALA A 252 10.27 21.96 2.05
N ALA A 253 9.74 22.34 3.20
CA ALA A 253 10.27 23.41 4.04
C ALA A 253 11.70 23.10 4.48
N HIS A 254 11.95 21.89 4.99
CA HIS A 254 13.29 21.47 5.40
C HIS A 254 14.27 21.39 4.23
N LEU A 255 13.84 20.95 3.04
CA LEU A 255 14.71 20.91 1.86
C LEU A 255 15.02 22.31 1.30
N SER A 256 14.14 23.29 1.52
CA SER A 256 14.36 24.67 1.09
C SER A 256 15.41 25.39 1.96
N ASP A 257 15.35 25.21 3.27
CA ASP A 257 16.38 25.65 4.21
C ASP A 257 16.52 24.66 5.38
N PRO A 258 17.49 23.74 5.32
CA PRO A 258 17.68 22.75 6.39
C PRO A 258 18.06 23.36 7.75
N PHE A 259 18.69 24.54 7.75
CA PHE A 259 19.18 25.18 8.97
C PHE A 259 18.14 26.15 9.56
N GLY A 260 17.36 26.82 8.71
CA GLY A 260 16.24 27.68 9.13
C GLY A 260 14.96 26.93 9.44
N ASN A 261 14.70 25.78 8.80
CA ASN A 261 13.46 25.01 8.95
C ASN A 261 13.72 23.60 9.48
N ASN A 262 13.86 23.49 10.80
CA ASN A 262 14.03 22.22 11.50
C ASN A 262 13.29 22.21 12.83
N LEU A 263 13.41 21.12 13.58
CA LEU A 263 12.70 20.97 14.86
C LEU A 263 12.99 22.11 15.84
N LEU A 264 14.24 22.57 15.94
CA LEU A 264 14.62 23.58 16.92
C LEU A 264 14.02 24.94 16.57
N THR A 265 14.04 25.31 15.29
CA THR A 265 13.49 26.59 14.83
C THR A 265 11.97 26.63 14.91
N VAL A 266 11.30 25.51 14.64
CA VAL A 266 9.85 25.37 14.86
C VAL A 266 9.51 25.56 16.35
N LEU A 267 10.25 24.91 17.26
CA LEU A 267 10.01 25.04 18.70
C LEU A 267 10.31 26.45 19.25
N GLN A 268 11.25 27.17 18.64
CA GLN A 268 11.58 28.55 19.00
C GLN A 268 10.62 29.58 18.38
N GLY A 269 9.76 29.16 17.45
CA GLY A 269 8.90 30.07 16.68
C GLY A 269 9.69 30.93 15.69
N THR A 270 10.87 30.48 15.27
CA THR A 270 11.78 31.18 14.35
C THR A 270 11.88 30.50 12.98
N ALA A 271 11.12 29.42 12.75
CA ALA A 271 11.00 28.79 11.44
C ALA A 271 10.39 29.79 10.43
N GLU A 272 10.97 29.84 9.23
CA GLU A 272 10.58 30.73 8.14
C GLU A 272 9.40 30.18 7.32
#